data_AF-A0A3D5A850-F1
#
_entry.id   AF-A0A3D5A850-F1
#
_cell.length_a   1.000
_cell.length_b   1.000
_cell.length_c   1.000
_cell.angle_alpha   90.00
_cell.angle_beta   90.00
_cell.angle_gamma   90.00
#
_symmetry.space_group_name_H-M   'P 1'
#
loop_
_entity.id
_entity.type
_entity.pdbx_description
1 polymer ?
#
loop_
_entity_poly.entity_id
_entity_poly.type
_entity_poly.pdbx_seq_one_letter_code
_entity_poly.pdbx_strand_id
1 'polypeptide(L)'
;MKLSEIKQILPTLENVEFQLEDGTFVPEHFHVTEVGQINKTFIDCGGVTRTENTVNFQLWNADDYEHRLKPDKLLHIIQLSEEKLQIGDYEIEVEYQRDTIGKYSLDFDGKNLVLINKTTACLALESCGIPLKPLHVVASTSNSCTPGSGCC
;
A
#
# COMPACT_ATOMS: atom_id res chain seq x y z
N MET A 1 3.56 -3.88 -0.85
CA MET A 1 4.15 -5.14 -1.29
C MET A 1 4.26 -5.16 -2.80
N LYS A 2 5.19 -5.96 -3.31
CA LYS A 2 5.50 -6.10 -4.72
C LYS A 2 4.67 -7.19 -5.43
N LEU A 3 4.71 -7.15 -6.76
CA LEU A 3 4.09 -8.15 -7.63
C LEU A 3 4.62 -9.57 -7.40
N SER A 4 5.92 -9.73 -7.15
CA SER A 4 6.53 -11.02 -6.84
C SER A 4 6.01 -11.62 -5.53
N GLU A 5 5.77 -10.79 -4.52
CA GLU A 5 5.31 -11.21 -3.19
C GLU A 5 3.87 -11.71 -3.24
N ILE A 6 2.94 -10.96 -3.85
CA ILE A 6 1.54 -11.41 -3.94
C ILE A 6 1.42 -12.73 -4.70
N LYS A 7 2.22 -12.95 -5.76
CA LYS A 7 2.24 -14.21 -6.51
C LYS A 7 2.65 -15.41 -5.66
N GLN A 8 3.47 -15.21 -4.63
CA GLN A 8 3.87 -16.24 -3.68
C GLN A 8 2.81 -16.47 -2.59
N ILE A 9 2.08 -15.42 -2.22
CA ILE A 9 1.03 -15.48 -1.19
C ILE A 9 -0.23 -16.15 -1.73
N LEU A 10 -0.69 -15.82 -2.94
CA LEU A 10 -1.98 -16.30 -3.46
C LEU A 10 -2.16 -17.83 -3.39
N PRO A 11 -1.16 -18.68 -3.74
CA PRO A 11 -1.31 -20.14 -3.63
C PRO A 11 -1.49 -20.67 -2.21
N THR A 12 -1.17 -19.89 -1.18
CA THR A 12 -1.29 -20.31 0.23
C THR A 12 -2.65 -19.96 0.83
N LEU A 13 -3.46 -19.16 0.13
CA LEU A 13 -4.76 -18.70 0.59
C LEU A 13 -5.88 -19.65 0.17
N GLU A 14 -6.86 -19.84 1.04
CA GLU A 14 -8.11 -20.54 0.67
C GLU A 14 -9.07 -19.61 -0.10
N ASN A 15 -9.09 -18.32 0.27
CA ASN A 15 -9.91 -17.28 -0.35
C ASN A 15 -9.13 -15.96 -0.42
N VAL A 16 -9.50 -15.11 -1.37
CA VAL A 16 -8.96 -13.74 -1.48
C VAL A 16 -9.90 -12.79 -0.75
N GLU A 17 -9.43 -12.20 0.34
CA GLU A 17 -10.18 -11.22 1.13
C GLU A 17 -9.35 -9.93 1.23
N PHE A 18 -9.98 -8.80 0.95
CA PHE A 18 -9.38 -7.48 1.10
C PHE A 18 -9.98 -6.76 2.31
N GLN A 19 -9.14 -6.10 3.09
CA GLN A 19 -9.53 -5.36 4.29
C GLN A 19 -8.89 -3.97 4.29
N LEU A 20 -9.62 -2.95 4.75
CA LEU A 20 -9.09 -1.60 5.00
C LEU A 20 -8.37 -1.55 6.35
N GLU A 21 -7.50 -0.55 6.55
CA GLU A 21 -6.79 -0.32 7.83
C GLU A 21 -7.71 -0.15 9.04
N ASP A 22 -8.95 0.32 8.83
CA ASP A 22 -9.96 0.47 9.87
C ASP A 22 -10.66 -0.86 10.25
N GLY A 23 -10.29 -1.96 9.59
CA GLY A 23 -10.85 -3.29 9.78
C GLY A 23 -12.06 -3.61 8.90
N THR A 24 -12.56 -2.66 8.11
CA THR A 24 -13.69 -2.87 7.20
C THR A 24 -13.28 -3.76 6.02
N PHE A 25 -14.08 -4.77 5.69
CA PHE A 25 -13.82 -5.63 4.54
C PHE A 25 -14.37 -5.06 3.24
N VAL A 26 -13.64 -5.29 2.14
CA VAL A 26 -14.19 -5.17 0.80
C VAL A 26 -15.20 -6.31 0.60
N PRO A 27 -16.40 -6.03 0.07
CA PRO A 27 -17.40 -7.05 -0.22
C PRO A 27 -16.84 -8.22 -1.02
N GLU A 28 -17.21 -9.45 -0.66
CA GLU A 28 -16.63 -10.68 -1.24
C GLU A 28 -16.90 -10.85 -2.75
N HIS A 29 -17.92 -10.18 -3.27
CA HIS A 29 -18.30 -10.13 -4.69
C HIS A 29 -17.57 -9.03 -5.48
N PHE A 30 -16.36 -8.68 -5.06
CA PHE A 30 -15.53 -7.78 -5.84
C PHE A 30 -15.01 -8.47 -7.11
N HIS A 31 -14.76 -7.66 -8.12
CA HIS A 31 -14.12 -8.04 -9.36
C HIS A 31 -12.81 -7.30 -9.50
N VAL A 32 -11.80 -7.99 -10.04
CA VAL A 32 -10.61 -7.33 -10.59
C VAL A 32 -10.91 -7.02 -12.05
N THR A 33 -11.09 -5.74 -12.37
CA THR A 33 -11.46 -5.30 -13.73
C THR A 33 -10.23 -5.05 -14.60
N GLU A 34 -9.18 -4.51 -14.00
CA GLU A 34 -7.94 -4.17 -14.70
C GLU A 34 -6.71 -4.49 -13.83
N VAL A 35 -5.67 -5.01 -14.47
CA VAL A 35 -4.32 -5.12 -13.92
C VAL A 35 -3.35 -4.53 -14.92
N GLY A 36 -2.59 -3.52 -14.52
CA GLY A 36 -1.66 -2.83 -15.41
C GLY A 36 -0.47 -2.20 -14.69
N GLN A 37 0.42 -1.55 -15.45
CA GLN A 37 1.54 -0.79 -14.92
C GLN A 37 1.30 0.71 -15.13
N ILE A 38 1.54 1.49 -14.09
CA ILE A 38 1.53 2.94 -14.14
C ILE A 38 2.96 3.45 -14.05
N ASN A 39 3.36 4.31 -14.99
CA ASN A 39 4.63 5.03 -14.97
C ASN A 39 4.34 6.52 -14.85
N LYS A 40 4.73 7.14 -13.73
CA LYS A 40 4.53 8.58 -13.49
C LYS A 40 5.89 9.26 -13.40
N THR A 41 6.01 10.37 -14.11
CA THR A 41 7.15 11.29 -13.96
C THR A 41 6.64 12.54 -13.25
N PHE A 42 7.31 12.90 -12.16
CA PHE A 42 6.96 14.04 -11.33
C PHE A 42 8.07 15.08 -11.37
N ILE A 43 7.68 16.32 -11.07
CA ILE A 43 8.58 17.41 -10.73
C ILE A 43 8.06 18.03 -9.44
N ASP A 44 8.95 18.32 -8.49
CA ASP A 44 8.59 19.03 -7.27
C ASP A 44 8.73 20.55 -7.43
N CYS A 45 8.34 21.30 -6.39
CA CYS A 45 8.44 22.76 -6.40
C CYS A 45 9.89 23.27 -6.44
N GLY A 46 10.89 22.42 -6.13
CA GLY A 46 12.32 22.72 -6.24
C GLY A 46 12.89 22.43 -7.63
N GLY A 47 12.08 21.89 -8.55
CA GLY A 47 12.50 21.54 -9.91
C GLY A 47 13.16 20.17 -10.03
N VAL A 48 13.17 19.35 -8.97
CA VAL A 48 13.75 18.01 -9.00
C VAL A 48 12.76 17.04 -9.61
N THR A 49 13.20 16.31 -10.64
CA THR A 49 12.37 15.29 -11.31
C THR A 49 12.56 13.91 -10.69
N ARG A 50 11.49 13.12 -10.62
CA ARG A 50 11.54 11.71 -10.22
C ARG A 50 10.57 10.87 -11.05
N THR A 51 10.87 9.58 -11.18
CA THR A 51 9.98 8.60 -11.82
C THR A 51 9.50 7.59 -10.80
N GLU A 52 8.25 7.18 -10.92
CA GLU A 52 7.60 6.17 -10.09
C GLU A 52 6.91 5.15 -10.98
N ASN A 53 7.22 3.87 -10.76
CA ASN A 53 6.59 2.75 -11.44
C ASN A 53 5.82 1.94 -10.41
N THR A 54 4.59 1.56 -10.74
CA THR A 54 3.68 0.88 -9.82
C THR A 54 2.79 -0.07 -10.61
N VAL A 55 2.45 -1.22 -10.04
CA VAL A 55 1.43 -2.12 -10.60
C VAL A 55 0.08 -1.72 -10.04
N ASN A 56 -0.93 -1.53 -10.88
CA ASN A 56 -2.27 -1.12 -10.46
C ASN A 56 -3.26 -2.26 -10.61
N PHE A 57 -4.01 -2.55 -9.55
CA PHE A 57 -5.19 -3.43 -9.60
C PHE A 57 -6.45 -2.60 -9.40
N GLN A 58 -7.43 -2.72 -10.29
CA GLN A 58 -8.73 -2.08 -10.12
C GLN A 58 -9.73 -3.06 -9.52
N LEU A 59 -10.29 -2.71 -8.37
CA LEU A 59 -11.36 -3.43 -7.71
C LEU A 59 -12.70 -2.72 -7.92
N TRP A 60 -13.68 -3.48 -8.37
CA TRP A 60 -15.05 -3.01 -8.58
C TRP A 60 -16.05 -3.98 -7.95
N ASN A 61 -17.07 -3.46 -7.27
CA ASN A 61 -18.13 -4.27 -6.68
C ASN A 61 -19.33 -4.29 -7.63
N ALA A 62 -19.74 -5.48 -8.07
CA ALA A 62 -20.96 -5.70 -8.84
C ALA A 62 -22.10 -6.17 -7.93
N ASP A 63 -23.35 -6.03 -8.36
CA ASP A 63 -24.50 -6.67 -7.69
C ASP A 63 -24.62 -8.18 -8.02
N ASP A 64 -23.49 -8.90 -8.09
CA ASP A 64 -23.41 -10.34 -8.33
C ASP A 64 -22.84 -11.06 -7.10
N TYR A 65 -23.72 -11.30 -6.12
CA TYR A 65 -23.39 -11.86 -4.81
C TYR A 65 -22.89 -13.31 -4.84
N GLU A 66 -22.99 -14.00 -5.97
CA GLU A 66 -22.48 -15.37 -6.14
C GLU A 66 -21.03 -15.38 -6.68
N HIS A 67 -20.51 -14.24 -7.14
CA HIS A 67 -19.14 -14.15 -7.62
C HIS A 67 -18.15 -14.15 -6.44
N ARG A 68 -17.18 -15.05 -6.46
CA ARG A 68 -16.03 -15.01 -5.54
C ARG A 68 -14.75 -15.24 -6.32
N LEU A 69 -13.86 -14.27 -6.31
CA LEU A 69 -12.57 -14.40 -6.98
C LEU A 69 -11.67 -15.37 -6.21
N LYS A 70 -11.37 -16.52 -6.83
CA LYS A 70 -10.48 -17.53 -6.26
C LYS A 70 -9.00 -17.14 -6.41
N PRO A 71 -8.12 -17.51 -5.45
CA PRO A 71 -6.71 -17.15 -5.49
C PRO A 71 -6.00 -17.56 -6.79
N ASP A 72 -6.23 -18.79 -7.27
CA ASP A 72 -5.68 -19.28 -8.54
C ASP A 72 -6.11 -18.43 -9.75
N LYS A 73 -7.35 -17.93 -9.73
CA LYS A 73 -7.87 -17.09 -10.80
C LYS A 73 -7.21 -15.71 -10.80
N LEU A 74 -7.04 -15.11 -9.62
CA LEU A 74 -6.33 -13.84 -9.47
C LEU A 74 -4.85 -14.00 -9.88
N LEU A 75 -4.18 -15.07 -9.44
CA LEU A 75 -2.81 -15.37 -9.83
C LEU A 75 -2.67 -15.48 -11.35
N HIS A 76 -3.60 -16.18 -12.01
CA HIS A 76 -3.61 -16.30 -13.45
C HIS A 76 -3.81 -14.95 -14.16
N ILE A 77 -4.71 -14.09 -13.67
CA ILE A 77 -4.90 -12.73 -14.22
C ILE A 77 -3.60 -11.92 -14.09
N ILE A 78 -2.95 -11.97 -12.92
CA ILE A 78 -1.69 -11.27 -12.68
C ILE A 78 -0.59 -11.75 -13.63
N GLN A 79 -0.42 -13.06 -13.79
CA GLN A 79 0.58 -13.64 -14.68
C GLN A 79 0.31 -13.28 -16.15
N LEU A 80 -0.95 -13.32 -16.58
CA LEU A 80 -1.34 -12.95 -17.93
C LEU A 80 -1.03 -11.47 -18.20
N SER A 81 -1.39 -10.57 -17.27
CA SER A 81 -1.10 -9.14 -17.40
C SER A 81 0.42 -8.86 -17.38
N GLU A 82 1.16 -9.54 -16.51
CA GLU A 82 2.63 -9.44 -16.43
C GLU A 82 3.28 -9.84 -17.76
N GLU A 83 2.88 -10.97 -18.35
CA GLU A 83 3.40 -11.45 -19.63
C GLU A 83 3.05 -10.48 -20.79
N LYS A 84 1.78 -10.08 -20.89
CA LYS A 84 1.29 -9.29 -22.03
C LYS A 84 1.75 -7.83 -21.99
N LEU A 85 1.85 -7.24 -20.80
CA LEU A 85 2.24 -5.84 -20.63
C LEU A 85 3.72 -5.67 -20.24
N GLN A 86 4.45 -6.78 -20.07
CA GLN A 86 5.86 -6.78 -19.63
C GLN A 86 6.05 -6.02 -18.32
N ILE A 87 5.13 -6.27 -17.37
CA ILE A 87 5.11 -5.56 -16.09
C ILE A 87 6.36 -5.94 -15.29
N GLY A 88 7.07 -4.94 -14.75
CA GLY A 88 8.21 -5.18 -13.85
C GLY A 88 7.78 -5.50 -12.42
N ASP A 89 8.74 -5.91 -11.58
CA ASP A 89 8.48 -6.20 -10.17
C ASP A 89 8.46 -4.91 -9.33
N TYR A 90 7.30 -4.24 -9.33
CA TYR A 90 7.06 -2.98 -8.62
C TYR A 90 6.04 -3.15 -7.47
N GLU A 91 5.96 -2.14 -6.61
CA GLU A 91 4.91 -2.04 -5.58
C GLU A 91 3.52 -2.05 -6.22
N ILE A 92 2.56 -2.66 -5.52
CA ILE A 92 1.16 -2.72 -5.93
C ILE A 92 0.39 -1.53 -5.32
N GLU A 93 -0.33 -0.83 -6.18
CA GLU A 93 -1.40 0.11 -5.86
C GLU A 93 -2.74 -0.54 -6.22
N VAL A 94 -3.71 -0.40 -5.33
CA VAL A 94 -5.07 -0.88 -5.55
C VAL A 94 -6.00 0.32 -5.65
N GLU A 95 -6.74 0.39 -6.74
CA GLU A 95 -7.84 1.32 -6.92
C GLU A 95 -9.12 0.66 -6.43
N TYR A 96 -9.75 1.25 -5.42
CA TYR A 96 -11.01 0.74 -4.86
C TYR A 96 -12.03 1.88 -4.72
N GLN A 97 -13.25 1.64 -5.21
CA GLN A 97 -14.33 2.62 -5.23
C GLN A 97 -15.07 2.64 -3.89
N ARG A 98 -15.06 3.81 -3.23
CA ARG A 98 -15.99 4.18 -2.15
C ARG A 98 -16.87 5.34 -2.64
N ASP A 99 -16.72 6.53 -2.05
CA ASP A 99 -17.37 7.75 -2.56
C ASP A 99 -16.72 8.20 -3.88
N THR A 100 -15.40 8.08 -3.97
CA THR A 100 -14.58 8.24 -5.18
C THR A 100 -13.63 7.06 -5.31
N ILE A 101 -12.89 6.99 -6.42
CA ILE A 101 -11.80 6.02 -6.57
C ILE A 101 -10.68 6.39 -5.61
N GLY A 102 -10.48 5.56 -4.58
CA GLY A 102 -9.35 5.65 -3.66
C GLY A 102 -8.17 4.82 -4.15
N LYS A 103 -6.95 5.28 -3.88
CA LYS A 103 -5.69 4.57 -4.19
C LYS A 103 -5.03 4.13 -2.89
N TYR A 104 -4.78 2.83 -2.79
CA TYR A 104 -4.26 2.17 -1.60
C TYR A 104 -2.97 1.43 -1.93
N SER A 105 -2.03 1.37 -0.99
CA SER A 105 -0.95 0.38 -1.07
C SER A 105 -1.50 -0.98 -0.63
N LEU A 106 -0.89 -2.05 -1.13
CA LEU A 106 -1.27 -3.41 -0.73
C LEU A 106 -0.26 -4.00 0.27
N ASP A 107 -0.77 -4.59 1.34
CA ASP A 107 0.01 -5.35 2.32
C ASP A 107 -0.68 -6.68 2.67
N PHE A 108 -0.04 -7.53 3.47
CA PHE A 108 -0.58 -8.82 3.93
C PHE A 108 -0.32 -9.02 5.42
N ASP A 109 -1.38 -9.19 6.20
CA ASP A 109 -1.29 -9.34 7.66
C ASP A 109 -1.03 -10.78 8.13
N GLY A 110 -0.82 -11.71 7.20
CA GLY A 110 -0.72 -13.14 7.46
C GLY A 110 -2.00 -13.93 7.16
N LYS A 111 -3.13 -13.24 6.94
CA LYS A 111 -4.42 -13.84 6.63
C LYS A 111 -5.13 -13.14 5.47
N ASN A 112 -5.20 -11.82 5.49
CA ASN A 112 -5.95 -10.97 4.57
C ASN A 112 -5.01 -10.03 3.81
N LEU A 113 -5.43 -9.61 2.62
CA LEU A 113 -4.80 -8.53 1.88
C LEU A 113 -5.29 -7.19 2.44
N VAL A 114 -4.38 -6.34 2.90
CA VAL A 114 -4.74 -5.08 3.57
C VAL A 114 -4.51 -3.90 2.64
N LEU A 115 -5.55 -3.09 2.44
CA LEU A 115 -5.56 -1.83 1.71
C LEU A 115 -5.11 -0.69 2.66
N ILE A 116 -3.85 -0.31 2.51
CA ILE A 116 -3.18 0.72 3.32
C ILE A 116 -3.39 2.10 2.68
N ASN A 117 -3.86 3.08 3.45
CA ASN A 117 -4.10 4.43 2.92
C ASN A 117 -2.81 5.09 2.43
N LYS A 118 -2.84 5.65 1.22
CA LYS A 118 -1.73 6.48 0.70
C LYS A 118 -1.96 7.93 1.07
N THR A 119 -0.91 8.60 1.55
CA THR A 119 -0.92 10.04 1.82
C THR A 119 0.07 10.75 0.92
N THR A 120 -0.25 12.00 0.57
CA THR A 120 0.66 12.85 -0.21
C THR A 120 1.62 13.57 0.73
N ALA A 121 2.84 13.80 0.26
CA ALA A 121 3.85 14.57 0.99
C ALA A 121 4.48 15.62 0.06
N CYS A 122 4.70 16.82 0.57
CA CYS A 122 5.54 17.81 -0.11
C CYS A 122 7.01 17.40 0.04
N LEU A 123 7.69 17.15 -1.08
CA LEU A 123 9.09 16.73 -1.09
C LEU A 123 10.08 17.90 -1.09
N ALA A 124 9.60 19.11 -1.39
CA ALA A 124 10.41 20.33 -1.44
C ALA A 124 10.05 21.28 -0.27
N LEU A 125 10.12 20.76 0.97
CA LEU A 125 9.66 21.47 2.17
C LEU A 125 10.31 22.86 2.31
N GLU A 126 11.62 22.96 2.08
CA GLU A 126 12.36 24.22 2.16
C GLU A 126 11.94 25.21 1.06
N SER A 127 11.81 24.76 -0.19
CA SER A 127 11.35 25.60 -1.31
C SER A 127 9.91 26.09 -1.13
N CYS A 128 9.09 25.35 -0.36
CA CYS A 128 7.73 25.72 -0.01
C CYS A 128 7.61 26.51 1.30
N GLY A 129 8.72 26.81 1.98
CA GLY A 129 8.71 27.54 3.25
C GLY A 129 8.06 26.79 4.42
N ILE A 130 7.95 25.45 4.33
CA ILE A 130 7.35 24.62 5.36
C ILE A 130 8.42 24.29 6.41
N PRO A 131 8.22 24.64 7.70
CA PRO A 131 9.20 24.39 8.73
C PRO A 131 9.41 22.89 8.94
N LEU A 132 10.66 22.44 8.86
CA LEU A 132 11.07 21.08 9.21
C LEU A 132 10.75 20.84 10.69
N LYS A 133 9.89 19.87 11.01
CA LYS A 133 9.66 19.48 12.39
C LYS A 133 10.99 18.99 12.99
N PRO A 134 11.49 19.56 14.10
CA PRO A 134 12.68 19.05 14.74
C PRO A 134 12.42 17.62 15.23
N LEU A 135 13.34 16.69 14.92
CA LEU A 135 13.37 15.35 15.51
C LEU A 135 13.39 15.52 17.03
N HIS A 136 12.33 15.10 17.70
CA HIS A 136 12.27 15.09 19.15
C HIS A 136 13.17 13.95 19.65
N VAL A 137 14.46 14.25 19.82
CA VAL A 137 15.38 13.35 20.52
C VAL A 137 14.86 13.27 21.95
N VAL A 138 14.22 12.15 22.29
CA VAL A 138 13.90 11.82 23.67
C VAL A 138 15.25 11.67 24.37
N ALA A 139 15.71 12.72 25.02
CA ALA A 139 16.80 12.63 25.97
C ALA A 139 16.31 11.71 27.08
N SER A 140 16.78 10.46 27.07
CA SER A 140 16.65 9.55 28.19
C SER A 140 17.33 10.22 29.38
N THR A 141 16.53 10.79 30.27
CA THR A 141 16.96 11.23 31.59
C THR A 141 17.44 10.00 32.34
N SER A 142 18.73 9.71 32.25
CA SER A 142 19.41 8.78 33.13
C SER A 142 19.37 9.38 34.54
N ASN A 143 18.39 8.93 35.32
CA ASN A 143 18.41 9.05 36.77
C ASN A 143 19.63 8.28 37.29
N SER A 144 20.78 8.95 37.32
CA SER A 144 21.98 8.45 37.96
C SER A 144 21.98 8.95 39.40
N CYS A 145 21.43 8.13 40.30
CA CYS A 145 21.66 8.31 41.72
C CYS A 145 23.15 8.06 41.99
N THR A 146 23.82 9.01 42.62
CA THR A 146 25.17 8.82 43.13
C THR A 146 25.14 7.94 44.39
N PRO A 147 26.07 6.97 44.54
CA PRO A 147 26.14 6.16 45.76
C PRO A 147 26.42 7.07 46.97
N GLY A 148 25.46 7.17 47.89
CA GLY A 148 25.60 7.94 49.14
C GLY A 148 24.62 9.11 49.34
N SER A 149 23.66 9.35 48.45
CA SER A 149 22.81 10.55 48.51
C SER A 149 21.55 10.48 49.40
N GLY A 150 21.39 9.46 50.27
CA GLY A 150 20.41 9.49 51.37
C GLY A 150 18.99 9.97 51.01
N CYS A 151 18.43 9.55 49.88
CA CYS A 151 17.06 9.90 49.51
C CYS A 151 16.08 9.11 50.37
N CYS A 152 15.42 9.81 51.30
CA CYS A 152 14.13 9.43 51.86
C CYS A 152 13.02 9.59 50.80
#